data_AF-A0A8C0LFS6-F1
#
_entry.id   AF-A0A8C0LFS6-F1
#
_cell.length_a   1.000
_cell.length_b   1.000
_cell.length_c   1.000
_cell.angle_alpha   90.00
_cell.angle_beta   90.00
_cell.angle_gamma   90.00
#
_symmetry.space_group_name_H-M   'P 1'
#
loop_
_entity.id
_entity.type
_entity.pdbx_description
1 polymer ?
#
loop_
_entity_poly.entity_id
_entity_poly.type
_entity_poly.pdbx_seq_one_letter_code
_entity_poly.pdbx_strand_id
1 'polypeptide(L)' 'MAAAVPQRAWTVEQLRSEQLPKKDIIKFLQDHGSDSFLAEHKLLGNIKNVAKTANKDHLVTAYNHLFESKVRYLGGSVG' A
#
# COMPACT_ATOMS: atom_id res chain seq x y z
N MET A 1 16.18 12.37 -8.47
CA MET A 1 14.74 12.71 -8.47
C MET A 1 14.22 12.35 -7.09
N ALA A 2 13.75 13.32 -6.30
CA ALA A 2 13.33 13.04 -4.92
C ALA A 2 12.15 12.07 -4.94
N ALA A 3 12.30 10.90 -4.34
CA ALA A 3 11.16 10.02 -4.07
C ALA A 3 10.27 10.76 -3.08
N ALA A 4 9.24 11.44 -3.59
CA ALA A 4 8.29 12.15 -2.78
C ALA A 4 7.71 11.17 -1.76
N VAL A 5 7.73 11.57 -0.48
CA VAL A 5 7.10 10.80 0.59
C VAL A 5 5.68 10.49 0.13
N PRO A 6 5.26 9.22 0.04
CA PRO A 6 3.89 8.94 -0.36
C PRO A 6 2.98 9.69 0.59
N GLN A 7 2.01 10.39 0.02
CA GLN A 7 0.98 11.11 0.76
C GLN A 7 -0.25 10.22 0.83
N ARG A 8 -0.96 10.23 1.97
CA ARG A 8 -2.19 9.43 2.11
C ARG A 8 -3.25 9.95 1.13
N ALA A 9 -3.48 9.21 0.04
CA ALA A 9 -4.52 9.52 -0.94
C ALA A 9 -5.95 9.31 -0.39
N TRP A 10 -6.10 8.34 0.53
CA TRP A 10 -7.38 8.01 1.17
C TRP A 10 -7.24 7.88 2.68
N THR A 11 -8.34 8.14 3.40
CA THR A 11 -8.47 7.86 4.84
C THR A 11 -8.83 6.39 5.08
N VAL A 12 -8.66 5.92 6.32
CA VAL A 12 -9.03 4.56 6.74
C VAL A 12 -10.51 4.27 6.45
N GLU A 13 -11.38 5.24 6.63
CA GLU A 13 -12.82 5.13 6.36
C GLU A 13 -13.10 4.96 4.87
N GLN A 14 -12.42 5.73 4.01
CA GLN A 14 -12.53 5.59 2.56
C GLN A 14 -11.96 4.25 2.06
N LEU A 15 -10.87 3.78 2.65
CA LEU A 15 -10.30 2.47 2.33
C LEU A 15 -11.25 1.33 2.66
N ARG A 16 -11.99 1.45 3.77
CA ARG A 16 -13.04 0.52 4.18
C ARG A 16 -14.32 0.64 3.34
N SER A 17 -14.59 1.82 2.78
CA SER A 17 -15.77 2.06 1.94
C SER A 17 -15.80 1.19 0.68
N GLU A 18 -16.93 0.56 0.38
CA GLU A 18 -17.13 -0.23 -0.84
C GLU A 18 -17.02 0.60 -2.12
N GLN A 19 -17.19 1.92 -2.01
CA GLN A 19 -17.01 2.84 -3.13
C GLN A 19 -15.58 2.84 -3.68
N LEU A 20 -14.57 2.55 -2.83
CA LEU A 20 -13.19 2.49 -3.26
C LEU A 20 -12.84 1.06 -3.72
N PRO A 21 -12.53 0.83 -5.00
CA PRO A 21 -12.18 -0.49 -5.49
C PRO A 21 -10.86 -0.96 -4.86
N LYS A 22 -10.83 -2.21 -4.39
CA LYS A 22 -9.62 -2.85 -3.82
C LYS A 22 -8.41 -2.73 -4.74
N LYS A 23 -8.64 -2.79 -6.05
CA LYS A 23 -7.62 -2.75 -7.09
C LYS A 23 -6.84 -1.42 -7.10
N ASP A 24 -7.51 -0.30 -6.83
CA ASP A 24 -6.85 1.01 -6.70
C ASP A 24 -5.96 1.07 -5.47
N ILE A 25 -6.45 0.55 -4.34
CA ILE A 25 -5.66 0.48 -3.10
C ILE A 25 -4.41 -0.36 -3.33
N ILE A 26 -4.55 -1.55 -3.94
CA ILE A 26 -3.42 -2.43 -4.23
C ILE A 26 -2.44 -1.74 -5.19
N LYS A 27 -2.94 -1.08 -6.24
CA LYS A 27 -2.09 -0.34 -7.18
C LYS A 27 -1.27 0.73 -6.46
N PHE A 28 -1.91 1.50 -5.59
CA PHE A 28 -1.24 2.53 -4.79
C PHE A 28 -0.16 1.93 -3.87
N LEU A 29 -0.49 0.83 -3.19
CA LEU A 29 0.48 0.11 -2.35
C LEU A 29 1.66 -0.38 -3.17
N GLN A 30 1.44 -0.91 -4.37
CA GLN A 30 2.50 -1.38 -5.27
C GLN A 30 3.36 -0.25 -5.84
N ASP A 31 2.76 0.92 -6.10
CA ASP A 31 3.46 2.09 -6.65
C ASP A 31 4.40 2.73 -5.62
N HIS A 32 3.97 2.76 -4.35
CA HIS A 32 4.70 3.44 -3.27
C HIS A 32 5.46 2.51 -2.32
N GLY A 33 5.07 1.24 -2.25
CA GLY A 33 5.67 0.23 -1.39
C GLY A 33 6.85 -0.44 -2.06
N SER A 34 7.90 -0.75 -1.29
CA SER A 34 9.00 -1.59 -1.79
C SER A 34 8.52 -3.02 -2.04
N ASP A 35 9.17 -3.71 -2.97
CA ASP A 35 9.02 -5.15 -3.23
C ASP A 35 8.97 -5.98 -1.94
N SER A 36 9.88 -5.74 -0.99
CA SER A 36 9.95 -6.47 0.27
C SER A 36 8.67 -6.31 1.09
N PHE A 37 8.15 -5.09 1.21
CA PHE A 37 6.88 -4.82 1.88
C PHE A 37 5.69 -5.49 1.17
N LEU A 38 5.66 -5.42 -0.15
CA LEU A 38 4.61 -6.03 -0.95
C LEU A 38 4.63 -7.55 -0.82
N ALA A 39 5.81 -8.16 -0.71
CA ALA A 39 5.97 -9.59 -0.49
C ALA A 39 5.46 -9.99 0.91
N GLU A 40 5.83 -9.25 1.96
CA GLU A 40 5.34 -9.46 3.33
C GLU A 40 3.81 -9.45 3.41
N HIS A 41 3.18 -8.47 2.75
CA HIS A 41 1.72 -8.33 2.75
C HIS A 41 1.01 -9.14 1.65
N LYS A 42 1.73 -9.97 0.87
CA LYS A 42 1.21 -10.73 -0.30
C LYS A 42 0.50 -9.85 -1.34
N LEU A 43 0.96 -8.61 -1.46
CA LEU A 43 0.51 -7.64 -2.44
C LEU A 43 1.36 -7.67 -3.71
N LEU A 44 2.37 -8.53 -3.79
CA LEU A 44 3.25 -8.66 -4.94
C LEU A 44 2.59 -9.52 -6.03
N GLY A 45 2.55 -9.00 -7.26
CA GLY A 45 1.98 -9.69 -8.43
C GLY A 45 0.76 -8.98 -9.03
N ASN A 46 -0.07 -9.73 -9.76
CA ASN A 46 -1.15 -9.13 -10.54
C ASN A 46 -2.28 -8.61 -9.63
N ILE A 47 -2.61 -7.32 -9.75
CA ILE A 47 -3.67 -6.65 -8.98
C ILE A 47 -5.01 -7.40 -9.02
N LYS A 48 -5.38 -8.02 -10.16
CA LYS A 48 -6.62 -8.80 -10.27
C LYS A 48 -6.60 -10.04 -9.37
N ASN A 49 -5.44 -10.69 -9.21
CA ASN A 49 -5.29 -11.88 -8.38
C ASN A 49 -5.20 -11.50 -6.90
N VAL A 50 -4.41 -10.47 -6.60
CA VAL A 50 -4.29 -9.91 -5.25
C VAL A 50 -5.66 -9.41 -4.75
N ALA A 51 -6.47 -8.74 -5.57
CA ALA A 51 -7.80 -8.27 -5.16
C ALA A 51 -8.79 -9.39 -4.85
N LYS A 52 -8.57 -10.61 -5.37
CA LYS A 52 -9.39 -11.80 -5.07
C LYS A 52 -9.03 -12.39 -3.71
N THR A 53 -7.76 -12.37 -3.33
CA THR A 53 -7.27 -12.97 -2.08
C THR A 53 -7.19 -11.97 -0.93
N ALA A 54 -6.93 -10.69 -1.22
CA ALA A 54 -6.80 -9.63 -0.24
C ALA A 54 -8.16 -9.07 0.19
N ASN A 55 -8.33 -8.98 1.51
CA ASN A 55 -9.51 -8.39 2.13
C ASN A 55 -9.34 -6.88 2.35
N LYS A 56 -10.47 -6.18 2.52
CA LYS A 56 -10.49 -4.73 2.69
C LYS A 56 -9.67 -4.31 3.92
N ASP A 57 -9.89 -4.96 5.06
CA ASP A 57 -9.10 -4.74 6.27
C ASP A 57 -7.61 -5.03 6.09
N HIS A 58 -7.26 -6.07 5.32
CA HIS A 58 -5.85 -6.35 5.02
C HIS A 58 -5.20 -5.22 4.25
N LEU A 59 -5.91 -4.66 3.27
CA LEU A 59 -5.43 -3.51 2.48
C LEU A 59 -5.32 -2.25 3.33
N VAL A 60 -6.27 -2.02 4.24
CA VAL A 60 -6.24 -0.91 5.20
C VAL A 60 -5.03 -1.02 6.13
N THR A 61 -4.79 -2.20 6.71
CA THR A 61 -3.63 -2.43 7.58
C THR A 61 -2.32 -2.25 6.82
N ALA A 62 -2.19 -2.85 5.64
CA ALA A 62 -1.01 -2.65 4.81
C ALA A 62 -0.80 -1.17 4.50
N TYR A 63 -1.86 -0.46 4.09
CA TYR A 63 -1.79 0.97 3.84
C TYR A 63 -1.32 1.76 5.05
N ASN A 64 -1.88 1.55 6.25
CA ASN A 64 -1.39 2.23 7.44
C ASN A 64 0.09 1.90 7.73
N HIS A 65 0.48 0.62 7.64
CA HIS A 65 1.86 0.17 7.81
C HIS A 65 2.84 0.78 6.80
N LEU A 66 2.39 1.10 5.59
CA LEU A 66 3.21 1.81 4.59
C LEU A 66 3.61 3.20 5.11
N PHE A 67 2.73 3.89 5.83
CA PHE A 67 3.00 5.24 6.36
C PHE A 67 3.63 5.23 7.76
N GLU A 68 3.25 4.27 8.61
CA GLU A 68 3.79 4.12 9.97
C GLU A 68 5.25 3.64 9.94
N SER A 69 5.61 2.79 8.98
CA SER A 69 6.99 2.39 8.76
C SER A 69 7.76 3.50 8.03
N LYS A 70 8.06 4.60 8.76
CA LYS A 70 8.82 5.77 8.31
C LYS A 70 10.21 5.45 7.70
N VAL A 71 10.65 4.19 7.75
CA VAL A 71 12.03 3.75 7.48
C VAL A 71 12.22 3.17 6.07
N ARG A 72 11.16 2.74 5.36
CA ARG A 72 11.32 1.97 4.10
C ARG A 72 10.54 2.51 2.90
N TYR A 73 10.51 3.82 2.76
CA TYR A 73 10.20 4.40 1.44
C TYR A 73 11.39 4.15 0.51
N LEU A 74 11.15 4.14 -0.80
CA LEU A 74 12.16 4.02 -1.87
C LEU A 74 13.29 5.10 -1.83
N GLY A 75 13.43 5.87 -0.74
CA GLY A 75 14.47 6.87 -0.49
C GLY A 75 14.88 7.04 0.98
N GLY A 76 14.64 6.05 1.85
CA GLY A 76 15.00 6.12 3.28
C GLY A 76 16.43 5.69 3.58
N SER A 77 17.44 6.44 3.11
CA SER A 77 18.77 6.41 3.73
C SER A 77 18.83 7.56 4.73
N VAL A 78 18.65 7.24 6.01
CA VAL A 78 18.98 8.15 7.12
C VAL A 78 20.12 7.50 7.90
N GLY A 79 21.27 8.18 7.94
CA GLY A 79 22.43 7.86 8.77
C GLY A 79 23.49 7.04 8.07
#